data_AF-Q058G7-F1
#
_entry.id   AF-Q058G7-F1
#
_cell.length_a   1.000
_cell.length_b   1.000
_cell.length_c   1.000
_cell.angle_alpha   90.00
_cell.angle_beta   90.00
_cell.angle_gamma   90.00
#
_symmetry.space_group_name_H-M   'P 1'
#
loop_
_entity.id
_entity.type
_entity.pdbx_description
1 polymer ?
#
loop_
_entity_poly.entity_id
_entity_poly.type
_entity_poly.pdbx_seq_one_letter_code
_entity_poly.pdbx_strand_id
1 'polypeptide(L)'
;MDPNKAEISRLEVLPQDLLGEIVAKIGAKYAEDYHNCILSCKELGASANDERVLKTLNLAPLVKKPLSCRKHLLIMKKCLANNNPDAHYIKGIIWYFNLDHCDVGLHHIGIAAN
;
A
#
# COMPACT_ATOMS: atom_id res chain seq x y z
N MET A 1 -16.51 34.13 -20.42
CA MET A 1 -15.74 33.17 -19.61
C MET A 1 -14.36 33.75 -19.43
N ASP A 2 -13.83 33.77 -18.21
CA ASP A 2 -12.48 34.26 -17.95
C ASP A 2 -11.48 33.19 -18.45
N PRO A 3 -10.66 33.45 -19.48
CA PRO A 3 -9.73 32.48 -20.05
C PRO A 3 -8.63 32.04 -19.07
N ASN A 4 -8.45 32.75 -17.95
CA ASN A 4 -7.46 32.42 -16.92
C ASN A 4 -8.04 31.63 -15.74
N LYS A 5 -9.35 31.34 -15.72
CA LYS A 5 -9.92 30.48 -14.69
C LYS A 5 -9.62 29.03 -15.08
N ALA A 6 -8.45 28.54 -14.68
CA ALA A 6 -8.11 27.13 -14.78
C ALA A 6 -9.30 26.31 -14.23
N GLU A 7 -9.86 25.43 -15.06
CA GLU A 7 -10.93 24.55 -14.60
C GLU A 7 -10.35 23.68 -13.49
N ILE A 8 -10.82 23.92 -12.26
CA ILE A 8 -10.47 23.12 -11.10
C ILE A 8 -10.97 21.71 -11.35
N SER A 9 -10.07 20.73 -11.27
CA SER A 9 -10.45 19.32 -11.47
C SER A 9 -11.47 18.90 -10.43
N ARG A 10 -12.41 18.02 -10.79
CA ARG A 10 -13.35 17.44 -9.81
C ARG A 10 -12.64 16.76 -8.65
N LEU A 11 -11.44 16.21 -8.88
CA LEU A 11 -10.62 15.60 -7.84
C LEU A 11 -9.99 16.64 -6.91
N GLU A 12 -9.67 17.84 -7.40
CA GLU A 12 -9.11 18.94 -6.58
C GLU A 12 -10.13 19.48 -5.56
N VAL A 13 -11.43 19.32 -5.82
CA VAL A 13 -12.50 19.76 -4.92
C VAL A 13 -12.83 18.70 -3.85
N LEU A 14 -12.40 17.45 -4.04
CA LEU A 14 -12.68 16.39 -3.06
C LEU A 14 -11.80 16.56 -1.81
N PRO A 15 -12.37 16.38 -0.60
CA PRO A 15 -11.59 16.27 0.61
C PRO A 15 -10.53 15.16 0.52
N GLN A 16 -9.37 15.38 1.14
CA GLN A 16 -8.27 14.41 1.17
C GLN A 16 -8.73 13.05 1.71
N ASP A 17 -9.66 13.03 2.67
CA ASP A 17 -10.20 11.81 3.22
C ASP A 17 -10.93 10.96 2.17
N LEU A 18 -11.69 11.58 1.25
CA LEU A 18 -12.36 10.85 0.17
C LEU A 18 -11.36 10.38 -0.90
N LEU A 19 -10.34 11.19 -1.19
CA LEU A 19 -9.26 10.79 -2.10
C LEU A 19 -8.52 9.57 -1.55
N GLY A 20 -8.19 9.55 -0.25
CA GLY A 20 -7.57 8.40 0.40
C GLY A 20 -8.46 7.15 0.39
N GLU A 21 -9.77 7.30 0.55
CA GLU A 21 -10.71 6.18 0.44
C GLU A 21 -10.77 5.60 -0.99
N ILE A 22 -10.76 6.45 -2.01
CA ILE A 22 -10.71 6.04 -3.42
C ILE A 22 -9.45 5.23 -3.69
N VAL A 23 -8.27 5.77 -3.32
CA VAL A 23 -6.99 5.09 -3.53
C VAL A 23 -6.93 3.78 -2.74
N ALA A 24 -7.48 3.73 -1.52
CA ALA A 24 -7.49 2.53 -0.69
C ALA A 24 -8.34 1.42 -1.33
N LYS A 25 -9.52 1.76 -1.85
CA LYS A 25 -10.39 0.81 -2.57
C LYS A 25 -9.75 0.27 -3.83
N ILE A 26 -9.07 1.12 -4.60
CA ILE A 26 -8.34 0.71 -5.81
C ILE A 26 -7.18 -0.23 -5.44
N GLY A 27 -6.34 0.17 -4.47
CA GLY A 27 -5.18 -0.61 -4.07
C GLY A 27 -5.49 -1.90 -3.33
N ALA A 28 -6.63 -1.99 -2.66
CA ALA A 28 -7.11 -3.25 -2.10
C ALA A 28 -7.48 -4.27 -3.19
N LYS A 29 -7.84 -3.80 -4.39
CA LYS A 29 -8.20 -4.69 -5.49
C LYS A 29 -6.96 -5.18 -6.23
N TYR A 30 -6.12 -4.26 -6.71
CA TYR A 30 -4.91 -4.60 -7.48
C TYR A 30 -3.77 -3.61 -7.20
N ALA A 31 -2.57 -4.13 -6.92
CA ALA A 31 -1.38 -3.33 -6.67
C ALA A 31 -0.96 -2.46 -7.86
N GLU A 32 -1.17 -2.95 -9.08
CA GLU A 32 -0.86 -2.22 -10.32
C GLU A 32 -1.80 -1.01 -10.49
N ASP A 33 -3.09 -1.20 -10.23
CA ASP A 33 -4.07 -0.12 -10.29
C ASP A 33 -3.78 0.94 -9.22
N TYR A 34 -3.30 0.56 -8.04
CA TYR A 34 -2.80 1.52 -7.05
C TYR A 34 -1.68 2.39 -7.62
N HIS A 35 -0.68 1.76 -8.24
CA HIS A 35 0.46 2.47 -8.81
C HIS A 35 0.01 3.45 -9.91
N ASN A 36 -0.84 2.98 -10.82
CA ASN A 36 -1.39 3.81 -11.90
C ASN A 36 -2.24 4.96 -11.35
N CYS A 37 -3.01 4.71 -10.29
CA CYS A 37 -3.88 5.70 -9.65
C CYS A 37 -3.09 6.83 -8.97
N ILE A 38 -2.07 6.52 -8.18
CA ILE A 38 -1.29 7.58 -7.49
C ILE A 38 -0.42 8.38 -8.46
N LEU A 39 -0.09 7.82 -9.63
CA LEU A 39 0.67 8.51 -10.67
C LEU A 39 -0.21 9.31 -11.64
N SER A 40 -1.53 9.11 -11.63
CA SER A 40 -2.41 9.76 -12.61
C SER A 40 -2.56 11.26 -12.38
N CYS A 41 -2.57 11.70 -11.12
CA CYS A 41 -2.66 13.12 -10.77
C CYS A 41 -2.13 13.40 -9.35
N LYS A 42 -1.84 14.68 -9.07
CA LYS A 42 -1.22 15.13 -7.82
C LYS A 42 -2.12 14.88 -6.58
N GLU A 43 -3.44 14.98 -6.74
CA GLU A 43 -4.43 14.83 -5.66
C GLU A 43 -4.48 13.38 -5.16
N LEU A 44 -4.54 12.42 -6.10
CA LEU A 44 -4.51 11.00 -5.78
C LEU A 44 -3.11 10.60 -5.28
N GLY A 45 -2.06 11.15 -5.88
CA GLY A 45 -0.68 10.95 -5.43
C GLY A 45 -0.43 11.38 -3.98
N ALA A 46 -1.07 12.45 -3.52
CA ALA A 46 -0.98 12.89 -2.13
C ALA A 46 -1.54 11.86 -1.13
N SER A 47 -2.43 10.98 -1.57
CA SER A 47 -3.03 9.91 -0.75
C SER A 47 -2.15 8.66 -0.63
N ALA A 48 -0.99 8.59 -1.29
CA ALA A 48 -0.14 7.40 -1.31
C ALA A 48 0.38 6.97 0.09
N ASN A 49 0.38 7.87 1.07
CA ASN A 49 0.80 7.58 2.45
C ASN A 49 -0.37 7.52 3.43
N ASP A 50 -1.61 7.55 2.94
CA ASP A 50 -2.78 7.43 3.79
C ASP A 50 -2.77 6.07 4.51
N GLU A 51 -3.05 6.07 5.82
CA GLU A 51 -3.06 4.86 6.63
C GLU A 51 -3.99 3.80 6.05
N ARG A 52 -5.17 4.21 5.56
CA ARG A 52 -6.17 3.29 5.00
C ARG A 52 -5.61 2.60 3.76
N VAL A 53 -4.94 3.35 2.90
CA VAL A 53 -4.25 2.82 1.70
C VAL A 53 -3.20 1.81 2.10
N LEU A 54 -2.28 2.17 3.00
CA LEU A 54 -1.16 1.32 3.39
C LEU A 54 -1.61 0.05 4.11
N LYS A 55 -2.65 0.16 4.95
CA LYS A 55 -3.26 -0.96 5.67
C LYS A 55 -3.95 -1.96 4.74
N THR A 56 -4.63 -1.48 3.69
CA THR A 56 -5.43 -2.34 2.80
C THR A 56 -4.77 -2.67 1.46
N LEU A 57 -3.59 -2.11 1.16
CA LEU A 57 -2.90 -2.35 -0.11
C LEU A 57 -2.67 -3.85 -0.32
N ASN A 58 -3.17 -4.37 -1.43
CA ASN A 58 -3.02 -5.77 -1.79
C ASN A 58 -1.59 -6.04 -2.27
N LEU A 59 -0.87 -6.91 -1.57
CA LEU A 59 0.50 -7.30 -1.93
C LEU A 59 0.57 -8.74 -2.44
N ALA A 60 -0.54 -9.30 -2.94
CA ALA A 60 -0.62 -10.67 -3.45
C ALA A 60 0.52 -11.07 -4.41
N PRO A 61 1.01 -10.21 -5.33
CA PRO A 61 2.18 -10.54 -6.15
C PRO A 61 3.46 -10.83 -5.32
N LEU A 62 3.66 -10.09 -4.23
CA LEU A 62 4.79 -10.26 -3.31
C LEU A 62 4.57 -11.40 -2.32
N VAL A 63 3.32 -11.64 -1.89
CA VAL A 63 2.95 -12.82 -1.08
C VAL A 63 3.32 -14.12 -1.81
N LYS A 64 3.08 -14.19 -3.11
CA LYS A 64 3.46 -15.34 -3.97
C LYS A 64 4.97 -15.50 -4.13
N LYS A 65 5.75 -14.42 -3.99
CA LYS A 65 7.21 -14.42 -4.17
C LYS A 65 7.88 -13.52 -3.12
N PRO A 66 7.91 -13.91 -1.82
CA PRO A 66 8.32 -13.02 -0.73
C PRO A 66 9.70 -12.39 -0.95
N LEU A 67 10.68 -13.14 -1.45
CA LEU A 67 12.03 -12.63 -1.73
C LEU A 67 12.08 -11.51 -2.79
N SER A 68 11.05 -11.36 -3.61
CA SER A 68 10.94 -10.26 -4.59
C SER A 68 10.64 -8.90 -3.92
N CYS A 69 10.23 -8.89 -2.65
CA CYS A 69 9.94 -7.66 -1.91
C CYS A 69 11.17 -6.75 -1.73
N ARG A 70 12.39 -7.26 -1.95
CA ARG A 70 13.64 -6.49 -1.88
C ARG A 70 13.67 -5.31 -2.86
N LYS A 71 12.91 -5.36 -3.95
CA LYS A 71 12.75 -4.24 -4.90
C LYS A 71 11.75 -3.18 -4.42
N HIS A 72 10.99 -3.48 -3.37
CA HIS A 72 9.86 -2.71 -2.88
C HIS A 72 9.98 -2.40 -1.37
N LEU A 73 11.20 -2.30 -0.84
CA LEU A 73 11.46 -2.16 0.60
C LEU A 73 10.76 -0.95 1.24
N LEU A 74 10.69 0.18 0.52
CA LEU A 74 10.08 1.40 1.06
C LEU A 74 8.58 1.23 1.30
N ILE A 75 7.85 0.72 0.31
CA ILE A 75 6.40 0.47 0.45
C ILE A 75 6.15 -0.65 1.46
N MET A 76 6.97 -1.70 1.48
CA MET A 76 6.89 -2.76 2.48
C MET A 76 7.04 -2.24 3.91
N LYS A 77 8.01 -1.34 4.16
CA LYS A 77 8.20 -0.73 5.48
C LYS A 77 6.98 0.09 5.90
N LYS A 78 6.38 0.83 4.97
CA LYS A 78 5.17 1.61 5.21
C LYS A 78 3.96 0.73 5.50
N CYS A 79 3.71 -0.29 4.68
CA CYS A 79 2.62 -1.25 4.89
C CYS A 79 2.76 -1.98 6.23
N LEU A 80 3.98 -2.42 6.59
CA LEU A 80 4.24 -3.07 7.87
C LEU A 80 3.97 -2.14 9.06
N ALA A 81 4.38 -0.87 8.98
CA ALA A 81 4.11 0.12 10.02
C ALA A 81 2.62 0.41 10.21
N ASN A 82 1.79 0.11 9.20
CA ASN A 82 0.34 0.29 9.23
C ASN A 82 -0.41 -1.05 9.37
N ASN A 83 0.26 -2.10 9.89
CA ASN A 83 -0.33 -3.42 10.16
C ASN A 83 -1.01 -4.07 8.95
N ASN A 84 -0.43 -3.90 7.76
CA ASN A 84 -0.90 -4.61 6.56
C ASN A 84 -0.63 -6.13 6.70
N PRO A 85 -1.65 -7.00 6.65
CA PRO A 85 -1.49 -8.43 6.87
C PRO A 85 -0.52 -9.09 5.88
N ASP A 86 -0.57 -8.72 4.61
CA ASP A 86 0.35 -9.26 3.60
C ASP A 86 1.79 -8.87 3.89
N ALA A 87 2.03 -7.64 4.36
CA ALA A 87 3.36 -7.18 4.74
C ALA A 87 3.92 -7.97 5.94
N HIS A 88 3.07 -8.26 6.93
CA HIS A 88 3.41 -9.15 8.04
C HIS A 88 3.71 -10.56 7.53
N TYR A 89 2.86 -11.13 6.65
CA TYR A 89 3.09 -12.44 6.07
C TYR A 89 4.45 -12.53 5.36
N ILE A 90 4.74 -11.59 4.46
CA ILE A 90 5.99 -11.55 3.69
C ILE A 90 7.20 -11.47 4.64
N LYS A 91 7.15 -10.60 5.66
CA LYS A 91 8.22 -10.51 6.65
C LYS A 91 8.38 -11.81 7.43
N GLY A 92 7.27 -12.38 7.87
CA GLY A 92 7.21 -13.65 8.60
C GLY A 92 7.85 -14.80 7.81
N ILE A 93 7.48 -14.97 6.54
CA ILE A 93 8.05 -15.99 5.67
C ILE A 93 9.57 -15.80 5.49
N ILE A 94 10.03 -14.58 5.18
CA ILE A 94 11.46 -14.33 4.97
C ILE A 94 12.25 -14.59 6.26
N TRP A 95 11.76 -14.09 7.39
CA TRP A 95 12.50 -14.20 8.66
C TRP A 95 12.54 -15.63 9.17
N TYR A 96 11.43 -16.37 9.05
CA TYR A 96 11.37 -17.77 9.47
C TYR A 96 12.17 -18.70 8.56
N PHE A 97 11.97 -18.63 7.24
CA PHE A 97 12.50 -19.63 6.30
C PHE A 97 13.82 -19.25 5.64
N ASN A 98 14.21 -17.97 5.64
CA ASN A 98 15.43 -17.52 4.95
C ASN A 98 16.49 -16.92 5.87
N LEU A 99 16.12 -16.50 7.09
CA LEU A 99 17.05 -15.85 8.02
C LEU A 99 17.19 -16.61 9.34
N ASP A 100 16.53 -17.76 9.51
CA ASP A 100 16.51 -18.58 10.74
C ASP A 100 16.13 -17.81 12.02
N HIS A 101 15.41 -16.69 11.86
CA HIS A 101 14.86 -15.89 12.96
C HIS A 101 13.45 -16.39 13.28
N CYS A 102 13.37 -17.61 13.82
CA CYS A 102 12.12 -18.35 14.00
C CYS A 102 11.09 -17.61 14.85
N ASP A 103 11.52 -16.99 15.95
CA ASP A 103 10.68 -16.25 16.88
C ASP A 103 10.01 -15.03 16.21
N VAL A 104 10.79 -14.21 15.53
CA VAL A 104 10.28 -13.03 14.83
C VAL A 104 9.45 -13.44 13.61
N GLY A 105 9.90 -14.47 12.90
CA GLY A 105 9.17 -15.06 11.79
C GLY A 105 7.76 -15.51 12.21
N LEU A 106 7.66 -16.32 13.27
CA LEU A 106 6.40 -16.79 13.82
C LEU A 106 5.53 -15.66 14.36
N HIS A 107 6.11 -14.66 15.02
CA HIS A 107 5.37 -13.49 15.49
C HIS A 107 4.66 -12.78 14.33
N HIS A 108 5.37 -12.54 13.22
CA HIS A 108 4.78 -11.90 12.04
C HIS A 108 3.75 -12.79 11.31
N ILE A 109 4.00 -14.10 11.22
CA ILE A 109 3.01 -15.05 10.68
C ILE A 109 1.74 -15.06 11.53
N GLY A 110 1.87 -15.03 12.86
CA GLY A 110 0.75 -14.96 13.79
C GLY A 110 -0.08 -13.69 13.63
N ILE A 111 0.56 -12.53 13.41
CA ILE A 111 -0.17 -11.29 13.11
C ILE A 111 -0.92 -11.40 11.77
N ALA A 112 -0.32 -12.00 10.74
CA ALA A 112 -0.95 -12.13 9.43
C ALA A 112 -2.11 -13.13 9.39
N ALA A 113 -2.22 -14.02 10.38
CA ALA A 113 -3.25 -15.05 10.46
C ALA A 113 -4.53 -14.59 11.20
N ASN A 114 -4.53 -13.40 11.82
CA ASN A 114 -5.65 -12.82 12.57
C ASN A 114 -6.17 -11.55 11.89
#